data_AF-R4K667-F1
#
_entry.id   AF-R4K667-F1
#
_cell.length_a   1.000
_cell.length_b   1.000
_cell.length_c   1.000
_cell.angle_alpha   90.00
_cell.angle_beta   90.00
_cell.angle_gamma   90.00
#
_symmetry.space_group_name_H-M   'P 1'
#
loop_
_entity.id
_entity.type
_entity.pdbx_description
1 polymer ?
#
loop_
_entity_poly.entity_id
_entity_poly.type
_entity_poly.pdbx_seq_one_letter_code
_entity_poly.pdbx_strand_id
1 'polypeptide(L)' 'MKQISILDEIIVDNFAGGGGASTGIELAIGHSVEIAINHDPAAIAMHKV' A
#
# COMPACT_ATOMS: atom_id res chain seq x y z
N MET A 1 13.29 -0.57 7.26
CA MET A 1 12.27 -1.46 6.68
C MET A 1 11.80 -2.38 7.79
N LYS A 2 10.50 -2.42 8.10
CA LYS A 2 9.96 -3.31 9.13
C LYS A 2 10.00 -4.73 8.58
N GLN A 3 10.61 -5.67 9.30
CA GLN A 3 10.56 -7.07 8.93
C GLN A 3 9.19 -7.62 9.33
N ILE A 4 8.49 -8.19 8.37
CA ILE A 4 7.17 -8.82 8.54
C ILE A 4 7.36 -10.34 8.59
N SER A 5 6.66 -11.00 9.52
CA SER A 5 6.64 -12.45 9.62
C SER A 5 5.82 -13.03 8.48
N ILE A 6 6.15 -14.25 8.05
CA ILE A 6 5.30 -15.01 7.11
C ILE A 6 3.98 -15.46 7.76
N LEU A 7 3.86 -15.34 9.08
CA LEU A 7 2.64 -15.64 9.82
C LEU A 7 1.74 -14.41 10.02
N ASP A 8 2.23 -13.20 9.72
CA ASP A 8 1.44 -11.98 9.84
C ASP A 8 0.48 -11.85 8.66
N GLU A 9 -0.72 -11.33 8.90
CA GLU A 9 -1.61 -10.90 7.83
C GLU A 9 -0.98 -9.70 7.10
N ILE A 10 -1.18 -9.62 5.79
CA ILE A 10 -0.74 -8.49 4.98
C ILE A 10 -1.92 -7.84 4.28
N ILE A 11 -1.77 -6.56 4.00
CA ILE A 11 -2.75 -5.74 3.32
C ILE A 11 -2.21 -5.41 1.94
N VAL A 12 -3.00 -5.79 0.93
CA VAL A 12 -2.70 -5.56 -0.47
C VAL A 12 -3.74 -4.64 -1.07
N ASP A 13 -3.33 -3.44 -1.46
CA ASP A 13 -4.17 -2.48 -2.17
C ASP A 13 -4.02 -2.69 -3.68
N ASN A 14 -4.96 -3.45 -4.25
CA ASN A 14 -5.04 -3.66 -5.68
C ASN A 14 -5.65 -2.43 -6.36
N PHE A 15 -5.00 -1.96 -7.43
CA PHE A 15 -5.39 -0.74 -8.16
C PHE A 15 -5.27 0.53 -7.30
N ALA A 16 -4.17 0.64 -6.54
CA ALA A 16 -3.95 1.70 -5.55
C ALA A 16 -4.05 3.13 -6.12
N GLY A 17 -3.83 3.31 -7.42
CA GLY A 17 -3.88 4.59 -8.11
C GLY A 17 -2.97 5.61 -7.41
N GLY A 18 -3.53 6.76 -7.05
CA GLY A 18 -2.85 7.80 -6.28
C GLY A 18 -2.71 7.55 -4.77
N GLY A 19 -3.15 6.40 -4.24
CA GLY A 19 -2.94 5.99 -2.83
C GLY A 19 -4.00 6.45 -1.82
N GLY A 20 -5.15 6.94 -2.29
CA GLY A 20 -6.23 7.40 -1.42
C GLY A 20 -6.81 6.29 -0.53
N ALA A 21 -7.04 5.09 -1.09
CA ALA A 21 -7.49 3.93 -0.34
C ALA A 21 -6.44 3.46 0.66
N SER A 22 -5.17 3.36 0.23
CA SER A 22 -4.04 3.02 1.09
C SER A 22 -3.95 3.93 2.32
N THR A 23 -4.07 5.25 2.11
CA THR A 23 -4.07 6.25 3.19
C THR A 23 -5.26 6.06 4.11
N GLY A 24 -6.45 5.84 3.56
CA GLY A 24 -7.66 5.59 4.35
C GLY A 24 -7.56 4.33 5.22
N ILE A 25 -6.98 3.25 4.68
CA ILE A 25 -6.72 2.01 5.42
C ILE A 25 -5.79 2.28 6.60
N GLU A 26 -4.65 2.93 6.36
CA GLU A 26 -3.68 3.25 7.41
C GLU A 26 -4.33 4.05 8.54
N LEU A 27 -5.13 5.06 8.20
CA LEU A 27 -5.85 5.87 9.17
C LEU A 27 -6.91 5.07 9.94
N ALA A 28 -7.59 4.13 9.28
CA ALA A 28 -8.70 3.39 9.87
C ALA A 28 -8.25 2.31 10.86
N ILE A 29 -7.18 1.58 10.55
CA ILE A 29 -6.75 0.41 11.34
C ILE A 29 -5.36 0.58 11.97
N GLY A 30 -4.67 1.70 11.71
CA GLY A 30 -3.32 1.95 12.24
C GLY A 30 -2.25 1.02 11.65
N HIS A 31 -2.49 0.47 10.45
CA HIS A 31 -1.53 -0.33 9.69
C HIS A 31 -1.48 0.14 8.24
N SER A 32 -0.29 0.48 7.77
CA SER A 32 -0.02 0.81 6.38
C SER A 32 -0.19 -0.42 5.49
N VAL A 33 -0.49 -0.23 4.21
CA VAL A 33 -0.48 -1.31 3.23
C VAL A 33 0.95 -1.81 3.00
N GLU A 34 1.15 -3.13 3.00
CA GLU A 34 2.45 -3.73 2.70
C GLU A 34 2.75 -3.76 1.19
N ILE A 35 1.72 -3.93 0.37
CA ILE A 35 1.84 -4.02 -1.09
C ILE A 35 0.77 -3.15 -1.74
N ALA A 36 1.20 -2.21 -2.58
CA ALA A 36 0.33 -1.43 -3.46
C ALA A 36 0.62 -1.81 -4.92
N ILE A 37 -0.41 -2.21 -5.66
CA ILE A 37 -0.28 -2.67 -7.05
C ILE A 37 -0.92 -1.66 -8.00
N ASN A 38 -0.14 -1.24 -9.00
CA ASN A 38 -0.56 -0.34 -10.06
C ASN A 38 -0.08 -0.84 -11.42
N HIS A 39 -0.86 -0.53 -12.47
CA HIS A 39 -0.46 -0.76 -13.86
C HIS A 39 -0.02 0.53 -14.57
N ASP A 40 -0.57 1.67 -14.15
CA ASP A 40 -0.27 2.97 -14.74
C ASP A 40 1.09 3.50 -14.25
N PRO A 41 2.05 3.79 -15.17
CA PRO A 41 3.38 4.27 -14.79
C PRO A 41 3.37 5.60 -14.02
N ALA A 42 2.43 6.50 -14.31
CA ALA A 42 2.35 7.79 -13.63
C ALA A 42 1.91 7.61 -12.17
N ALA A 43 0.89 6.79 -11.92
CA ALA A 43 0.46 6.40 -10.58
C ALA A 43 1.57 5.69 -9.80
N ILE A 44 2.34 4.80 -10.45
CA ILE A 44 3.52 4.17 -9.81
C ILE A 44 4.56 5.22 -9.43
N ALA A 45 4.84 6.18 -10.32
CA ALA A 45 5.86 7.20 -10.08
C ALA A 45 5.51 8.13 -8.92
N MET A 46 4.22 8.39 -8.65
CA MET A 46 3.79 9.20 -7.51
C MET A 46 4.23 8.64 -6.15
N HIS A 47 4.41 7.32 -6.05
CA HIS A 47 4.76 6.65 -4.79
C HIS A 47 6.27 6.36 -4.66
N LYS A 48 7.06 6.65 -5.69
CA LYS A 48 8.53 6.47 -5.68
C LYS A 48 9.20 7.77 -5.27
N VAL A 49 9.99 7.73 -4.20
CA VAL A 49 10.89 8.81 -3.74
C VAL A 49 12.32 8.56 -4.16
#